data_AF-A0A833MSP6-F1
#
_entry.id   AF-A0A833MSP6-F1
#
_cell.length_a   1.000
_cell.length_b   1.000
_cell.length_c   1.000
_cell.angle_alpha   90.00
_cell.angle_beta   90.00
_cell.angle_gamma   90.00
#
_symmetry.space_group_name_H-M   'P 1'
#
loop_
_entity.id
_entity.type
_entity.pdbx_description
1 polymer ?
#
loop_
_entity_poly.entity_id
_entity_poly.type
_entity_poly.pdbx_seq_one_letter_code
_entity_poly.pdbx_strand_id
1 'polypeptide(L)'
;MGAATLVNRLRTAASLLKYRADLWLPAYWRQQRAWRAQSATCRGVVDVMVLVADHFEPARSEGERGVERVREWCERYAAIVSSHRDSDGVAPQHTWFYRYDYPNFDCIRILSEYCYQGLGEIEFHLHHGHDSSEGFRQRLREGVAWFAGAGAMVSAEPDPRHYFAYVAGNWALDNGRRDARYSGVNNELELLREAGCYADFTFPAFGCTAQPHMANCLYYARDHPGPKSYDRGRPLRVGGERWGDLLIFLGPLYIDWRAGHIEYASLEDFTPYHGRRCDYWLAAGVHVLGQPNWRFIKLHTHAMQSRESFLGDQLHRLCADLERRFGRDGYRLHYVTAREAYNIAKAAEAGEQGDAGGFRDYLLPPPANRRVHCNAPYRLHRYGVRGVELEVLAPVRDSRVWLKDGPLARVEGGRLRRLTLNLRQGHVEGLRLEGEGEVVLTYRHPGRPRLASVSERRRLPLRLSRQPPPRASSGSP
;
A
#
# COMPACT_ATOMS: atom_id res chain seq x y z
N MET A 1 -45.93 16.50 -0.68
CA MET A 1 -44.71 15.67 -0.59
C MET A 1 -44.87 14.52 -1.57
N GLY A 2 -44.07 14.45 -2.64
CA GLY A 2 -44.30 13.52 -3.75
C GLY A 2 -43.82 12.08 -3.48
N ALA A 3 -44.42 11.10 -4.17
CA ALA A 3 -44.13 9.67 -4.02
C ALA A 3 -42.64 9.31 -4.19
N ALA A 4 -41.93 10.00 -5.09
CA ALA A 4 -40.48 9.79 -5.31
C ALA A 4 -39.63 10.10 -4.07
N THR A 5 -40.01 11.13 -3.29
CA THR A 5 -39.31 11.48 -2.04
C THR A 5 -39.53 10.42 -0.96
N LEU A 6 -40.72 9.82 -0.91
CA LEU A 6 -41.02 8.72 0.02
C LEU A 6 -40.21 7.47 -0.34
N VAL A 7 -40.15 7.10 -1.62
CA VAL A 7 -39.36 5.95 -2.10
C VAL A 7 -37.88 6.10 -1.74
N ASN A 8 -37.28 7.27 -1.98
CA ASN A 8 -35.86 7.49 -1.67
C ASN A 8 -35.58 7.45 -0.16
N ARG A 9 -36.51 7.95 0.67
CA ARG A 9 -36.41 7.82 2.14
C ARG A 9 -36.45 6.36 2.59
N LEU A 10 -37.36 5.56 2.03
CA LEU A 10 -37.46 4.12 2.33
C LEU A 10 -36.19 3.36 1.89
N ARG A 11 -35.67 3.64 0.69
CA ARG A 11 -34.40 3.08 0.19
C ARG A 11 -33.23 3.43 1.12
N THR A 12 -33.18 4.68 1.58
CA THR A 12 -32.13 5.11 2.53
C THR A 12 -32.26 4.36 3.84
N ALA A 13 -33.46 4.30 4.42
CA ALA A 13 -33.71 3.61 5.69
C ALA A 13 -33.33 2.13 5.62
N ALA A 14 -33.74 1.43 4.55
CA ALA A 14 -33.34 0.05 4.30
C ALA A 14 -31.82 -0.11 4.19
N SER A 15 -31.15 0.80 3.48
CA SER A 15 -29.69 0.77 3.33
C SER A 15 -28.97 1.02 4.66
N LEU A 16 -29.46 1.96 5.47
CA LEU A 16 -28.92 2.25 6.80
C LEU A 16 -29.03 1.03 7.73
N LEU A 17 -30.17 0.34 7.70
CA LEU A 17 -30.35 -0.90 8.47
C LEU A 17 -29.40 -2.00 7.98
N LYS A 18 -29.38 -2.24 6.66
CA LYS A 18 -28.49 -3.22 6.01
C LYS A 18 -27.03 -2.98 6.39
N TYR A 19 -26.58 -1.72 6.41
CA TYR A 19 -25.19 -1.36 6.68
C TYR A 19 -24.88 -1.07 8.16
N ARG A 20 -25.75 -1.49 9.09
CA ARG A 20 -25.55 -1.34 10.54
C ARG A 20 -25.19 0.09 10.93
N ALA A 21 -25.95 1.04 10.40
CA ALA A 21 -25.75 2.47 10.64
C ALA A 21 -25.90 2.87 12.11
N ASP A 22 -26.51 2.03 12.95
CA ASP A 22 -26.51 2.16 14.40
C ASP A 22 -25.10 2.40 14.98
N LEU A 23 -24.07 1.80 14.38
CA LEU A 23 -22.68 1.92 14.82
C LEU A 23 -22.07 3.29 14.42
N TRP A 24 -22.14 3.65 13.13
CA TRP A 24 -21.32 4.73 12.58
C TRP A 24 -22.07 6.04 12.32
N LEU A 25 -23.40 6.02 12.21
CA LEU A 25 -24.21 7.19 11.86
C LEU A 25 -24.05 8.34 12.87
N PRO A 26 -23.99 8.11 14.20
CA PRO A 26 -23.76 9.20 15.15
C PRO A 26 -22.42 9.91 14.94
N ALA A 27 -21.33 9.17 14.64
CA ALA A 27 -20.06 9.80 14.33
C ALA A 27 -20.08 10.49 12.97
N TYR A 28 -20.70 9.89 11.95
CA TYR A 28 -20.90 10.51 10.64
C TYR A 28 -21.54 11.90 10.77
N TRP A 29 -22.63 12.05 11.54
CA TRP A 29 -23.28 13.35 11.74
C TRP A 29 -22.40 14.36 12.46
N ARG A 30 -21.70 13.93 13.52
CA ARG A 30 -20.75 14.80 14.25
C ARG A 30 -19.65 15.30 13.33
N GLN A 31 -19.08 14.42 12.51
CA GLN A 31 -18.02 14.76 11.58
C GLN A 31 -18.52 15.63 10.43
N GLN A 32 -19.69 15.35 9.87
CA GLN A 32 -20.31 16.21 8.86
C GLN A 32 -20.59 17.62 9.37
N ARG A 33 -21.05 17.78 10.61
CA ARG A 33 -21.25 19.09 11.23
C ARG A 33 -19.92 19.83 11.44
N ALA A 34 -18.92 19.15 12.00
CA ALA A 34 -17.59 19.72 12.20
C ALA A 34 -16.93 20.08 10.88
N TRP A 35 -17.15 19.27 9.84
CA TRP A 35 -16.65 19.49 8.50
C TRP A 35 -17.23 20.76 7.89
N ARG A 36 -18.56 20.92 7.89
CA ARG A 36 -19.22 22.13 7.36
C ARG A 36 -18.75 23.43 8.02
N ALA A 37 -18.40 23.37 9.31
CA ALA A 37 -17.85 24.53 10.02
C ALA A 37 -16.43 24.87 9.55
N GLN A 38 -15.57 23.86 9.39
CA GLN A 38 -14.17 24.03 8.98
C GLN A 38 -13.99 24.32 7.48
N SER A 39 -14.87 23.77 6.63
CA SER A 39 -14.84 23.96 5.19
C SER A 39 -15.03 25.42 4.79
N ALA A 40 -15.90 26.12 5.52
CA ALA A 40 -16.22 27.52 5.27
C ALA A 40 -15.03 28.47 5.49
N THR A 41 -14.07 28.07 6.31
CA THR A 41 -12.86 28.86 6.63
C THR A 41 -11.63 28.39 5.87
N CYS A 42 -11.73 27.32 5.07
CA CYS A 42 -10.62 26.79 4.29
C CYS A 42 -10.24 27.80 3.19
N ARG A 43 -9.00 28.30 3.22
CA ARG A 43 -8.46 29.23 2.21
C ARG A 43 -7.28 28.58 1.49
N GLY A 44 -7.04 29.02 0.26
CA GLY A 44 -5.93 28.54 -0.56
C GLY A 44 -6.27 27.28 -1.36
N VAL A 45 -5.21 26.66 -1.90
CA VAL A 45 -5.30 25.45 -2.71
C VAL A 45 -5.68 24.26 -1.83
N VAL A 46 -6.57 23.41 -2.35
CA VAL A 46 -6.97 22.15 -1.71
C VAL A 46 -6.23 20.99 -2.37
N ASP A 47 -5.35 20.35 -1.61
CA ASP A 47 -4.66 19.12 -1.99
C ASP A 47 -5.61 17.93 -1.79
N VAL A 48 -5.77 17.12 -2.83
CA VAL A 48 -6.65 15.94 -2.84
C VAL A 48 -5.83 14.70 -3.10
N MET A 49 -5.55 13.95 -2.02
CA MET A 49 -4.85 12.68 -2.05
C MET A 49 -5.86 11.56 -2.35
N VAL A 50 -5.70 10.90 -3.49
CA VAL A 50 -6.52 9.75 -3.89
C VAL A 50 -5.66 8.49 -3.83
N LEU A 51 -6.12 7.50 -3.08
CA LEU A 51 -5.48 6.19 -2.96
C LEU A 51 -6.50 5.07 -3.20
N VAL A 52 -6.02 3.96 -3.75
CA VAL A 52 -6.78 2.71 -3.89
C VAL A 52 -6.17 1.66 -2.98
N ALA A 53 -6.93 1.23 -1.96
CA ALA A 53 -6.59 0.10 -1.10
C ALA A 53 -7.26 -1.17 -1.64
N ASP A 54 -6.49 -1.98 -2.35
CA ASP A 54 -7.00 -3.18 -3.00
C ASP A 54 -6.74 -4.43 -2.16
N HIS A 55 -7.81 -5.12 -1.80
CA HIS A 55 -7.78 -6.47 -1.24
C HIS A 55 -7.37 -7.44 -2.35
N PHE A 56 -6.08 -7.44 -2.68
CA PHE A 56 -5.57 -8.09 -3.88
C PHE A 56 -5.40 -9.60 -3.63
N GLU A 57 -6.37 -10.35 -4.12
CA GLU A 57 -6.49 -11.78 -3.86
C GLU A 57 -6.50 -12.61 -5.16
N PRO A 58 -5.32 -12.95 -5.72
CA PRO A 58 -5.27 -13.96 -6.76
C PRO A 58 -5.75 -15.31 -6.20
N ALA A 59 -6.52 -16.05 -6.99
CA ALA A 59 -7.18 -17.26 -6.52
C ALA A 59 -6.22 -18.45 -6.52
N ARG A 60 -6.04 -19.08 -5.34
CA ARG A 60 -5.20 -20.27 -5.16
C ARG A 60 -5.57 -21.41 -6.10
N SER A 61 -6.86 -21.58 -6.39
CA SER A 61 -7.38 -22.63 -7.28
C SER A 61 -6.90 -22.49 -8.73
N GLU A 62 -6.33 -21.35 -9.11
CA GLU A 62 -5.92 -21.08 -10.50
C GLU A 62 -4.46 -21.46 -10.78
N GLY A 63 -3.63 -21.72 -9.77
CA GLY A 63 -2.24 -22.15 -9.98
C GLY A 63 -1.45 -21.21 -10.90
N GLU A 64 -0.81 -21.77 -11.93
CA GLU A 64 -0.05 -21.02 -12.95
C GLU A 64 -0.90 -19.97 -13.69
N ARG A 65 -2.17 -20.30 -14.00
CA ARG A 65 -3.11 -19.36 -14.60
C ARG A 65 -3.35 -18.13 -13.71
N GLY A 66 -3.28 -18.30 -12.39
CA GLY A 66 -3.36 -17.18 -11.44
C GLY A 66 -2.20 -16.19 -11.61
N VAL A 67 -0.98 -16.69 -11.87
CA VAL A 67 0.21 -15.88 -12.12
C VAL A 67 0.07 -15.10 -13.44
N GLU A 68 -0.41 -15.77 -14.50
CA GLU A 68 -0.69 -15.13 -15.79
C GLU A 68 -1.72 -14.01 -15.64
N ARG A 69 -2.81 -14.26 -14.90
CA ARG A 69 -3.83 -13.23 -14.64
C ARG A 69 -3.30 -12.03 -13.87
N VAL A 70 -2.36 -12.22 -12.94
CA VAL A 70 -1.69 -11.10 -12.24
C VAL A 70 -0.85 -10.28 -13.23
N ARG A 71 -0.12 -10.95 -14.15
CA ARG A 71 0.62 -10.26 -15.22
C ARG A 71 -0.30 -9.46 -16.13
N GLU A 72 -1.35 -10.08 -16.66
CA GLU A 72 -2.36 -9.40 -17.49
C GLU A 72 -3.00 -8.21 -16.76
N TRP A 73 -3.31 -8.37 -15.47
CA TRP A 73 -3.86 -7.31 -14.63
C TRP A 73 -2.91 -6.11 -14.61
N CYS A 74 -1.62 -6.34 -14.35
CA CYS A 74 -0.62 -5.28 -14.27
C CYS A 74 -0.37 -4.60 -15.61
N GLU A 75 -0.31 -5.37 -16.70
CA GLU A 75 -0.12 -4.84 -18.06
C GLU A 75 -1.28 -3.93 -18.47
N ARG A 76 -2.53 -4.38 -18.22
CA ARG A 76 -3.74 -3.57 -18.47
C ARG A 76 -3.78 -2.34 -17.59
N TYR A 77 -3.48 -2.48 -16.29
CA TYR A 77 -3.42 -1.33 -15.38
C TYR A 77 -2.42 -0.29 -15.88
N ALA A 78 -1.18 -0.70 -16.16
CA ALA A 78 -0.12 0.17 -16.68
C ALA A 78 -0.53 0.87 -17.98
N ALA A 79 -1.15 0.15 -18.92
CA ALA A 79 -1.65 0.71 -20.17
C ALA A 79 -2.68 1.82 -19.93
N ILE A 80 -3.66 1.58 -19.05
CA ILE A 80 -4.71 2.56 -18.73
C ILE A 80 -4.11 3.82 -18.10
N VAL A 81 -3.32 3.63 -17.04
CA VAL A 81 -2.81 4.75 -16.23
C VAL A 81 -1.69 5.53 -16.91
N SER A 82 -1.09 4.98 -17.98
CA SER A 82 -0.05 5.65 -18.77
C SER A 82 -0.50 6.99 -19.35
N SER A 83 -1.80 7.19 -19.55
CA SER A 83 -2.41 8.42 -20.10
C SER A 83 -2.81 9.47 -19.04
N HIS A 84 -2.66 9.14 -17.76
CA HIS A 84 -3.19 9.92 -16.62
C HIS A 84 -2.07 10.45 -15.74
N ARG A 85 -2.18 11.69 -15.25
CA ARG A 85 -1.16 12.33 -14.40
C ARG A 85 -1.82 13.25 -13.38
N ASP A 86 -1.28 13.23 -12.17
CA ASP A 86 -1.63 14.19 -11.14
C ASP A 86 -0.82 15.49 -11.24
N SER A 87 -0.97 16.38 -10.26
CA SER A 87 -0.28 17.68 -10.23
C SER A 87 1.25 17.58 -10.12
N ASP A 88 1.77 16.41 -9.69
CA ASP A 88 3.20 16.14 -9.56
C ASP A 88 3.76 15.43 -10.82
N GLY A 89 2.92 15.15 -11.82
CA GLY A 89 3.30 14.31 -12.95
C GLY A 89 3.40 12.82 -12.60
N VAL A 90 2.76 12.39 -11.51
CA VAL A 90 2.71 10.99 -11.08
C VAL A 90 1.47 10.33 -11.67
N ALA A 91 1.64 9.13 -12.24
CA ALA A 91 0.52 8.33 -12.74
C ALA A 91 -0.32 7.78 -11.56
N PRO A 92 -1.60 7.42 -11.77
CA PRO A 92 -2.40 6.74 -10.77
C PRO A 92 -1.65 5.62 -10.05
N GLN A 93 -1.61 5.70 -8.72
CA GLN A 93 -0.92 4.75 -7.85
C GLN A 93 -1.90 3.70 -7.31
N HIS A 94 -1.43 2.46 -7.19
CA HIS A 94 -2.20 1.36 -6.64
C HIS A 94 -1.52 0.78 -5.40
N THR A 95 -2.30 0.43 -4.37
CA THR A 95 -1.76 -0.30 -3.22
C THR A 95 -2.32 -1.71 -3.21
N TRP A 96 -1.49 -2.68 -3.55
CA TRP A 96 -1.84 -4.10 -3.53
C TRP A 96 -1.66 -4.65 -2.13
N PHE A 97 -2.75 -4.75 -1.35
CA PHE A 97 -2.73 -5.52 -0.11
C PHE A 97 -2.81 -7.00 -0.48
N TYR A 98 -1.65 -7.62 -0.71
CA TYR A 98 -1.54 -8.99 -1.20
C TYR A 98 -1.79 -10.00 -0.09
N ARG A 99 -2.62 -11.01 -0.35
CA ARG A 99 -2.99 -12.02 0.65
C ARG A 99 -1.83 -12.99 0.98
N TYR A 100 -1.30 -12.94 2.20
CA TYR A 100 -0.20 -13.82 2.62
C TYR A 100 -0.64 -15.27 2.90
N ASP A 101 -1.93 -15.51 3.15
CA ASP A 101 -2.46 -16.87 3.26
C ASP A 101 -2.45 -17.65 1.91
N TYR A 102 -1.99 -17.01 0.84
CA TYR A 102 -1.57 -17.63 -0.42
C TYR A 102 -0.20 -17.11 -0.89
N PRO A 103 0.92 -17.61 -0.32
CA PRO A 103 2.26 -17.14 -0.67
C PRO A 103 2.68 -17.70 -2.04
N ASN A 104 2.62 -16.86 -3.08
CA ASN A 104 3.08 -17.17 -4.43
C ASN A 104 4.13 -16.14 -4.88
N PHE A 105 5.40 -16.56 -4.94
CA PHE A 105 6.51 -15.64 -5.22
C PHE A 105 6.44 -15.05 -6.64
N ASP A 106 5.95 -15.80 -7.62
CA ASP A 106 5.83 -15.29 -8.99
C ASP A 106 4.81 -14.15 -9.10
N CYS A 107 3.70 -14.23 -8.36
CA CYS A 107 2.74 -13.14 -8.27
C CYS A 107 3.39 -11.87 -7.68
N ILE A 108 4.03 -11.96 -6.51
CA ILE A 108 4.63 -10.76 -5.90
C ILE A 108 5.86 -10.25 -6.65
N ARG A 109 6.59 -11.12 -7.36
CA ARG A 109 7.68 -10.73 -8.26
C ARG A 109 7.15 -9.89 -9.43
N ILE A 110 6.01 -10.29 -10.02
CA ILE A 110 5.33 -9.47 -11.04
C ILE A 110 4.94 -8.13 -10.43
N LEU A 111 4.22 -8.10 -9.30
CA LEU A 111 3.84 -6.83 -8.66
C LEU A 111 5.06 -5.94 -8.35
N SER A 112 6.15 -6.53 -7.87
CA SER A 112 7.42 -5.84 -7.58
C SER A 112 8.04 -5.19 -8.83
N GLU A 113 7.87 -5.80 -10.01
CA GLU A 113 8.24 -5.20 -11.30
C GLU A 113 7.50 -3.88 -11.53
N TYR A 114 6.19 -3.84 -11.25
CA TYR A 114 5.35 -2.66 -11.42
C TYR A 114 5.56 -1.62 -10.31
N CYS A 115 5.91 -2.04 -9.08
CA CYS A 115 6.42 -1.14 -8.05
C CYS A 115 7.69 -0.40 -8.50
N TYR A 116 8.64 -1.13 -9.10
CA TYR A 116 9.89 -0.56 -9.63
C TYR A 116 9.64 0.42 -10.78
N GLN A 117 8.61 0.15 -11.59
CA GLN A 117 8.14 1.08 -12.63
C GLN A 117 7.44 2.32 -12.06
N GLY A 118 7.09 2.33 -10.77
CA GLY A 118 6.49 3.47 -10.08
C GLY A 118 4.97 3.51 -10.15
N LEU A 119 4.31 2.35 -10.28
CA LEU A 119 2.86 2.23 -10.46
C LEU A 119 2.09 1.87 -9.18
N GLY A 120 2.81 1.64 -8.08
CA GLY A 120 2.18 1.30 -6.81
C GLY A 120 3.13 0.68 -5.79
N GLU A 121 2.56 0.18 -4.69
CA GLU A 121 3.27 -0.48 -3.58
C GLU A 121 2.51 -1.73 -3.12
N ILE A 122 3.25 -2.71 -2.57
CA ILE A 122 2.72 -3.96 -2.03
C ILE A 122 2.67 -3.86 -0.51
N GLU A 123 1.50 -4.15 0.05
CA GLU A 123 1.19 -4.09 1.48
C GLU A 123 0.55 -5.41 1.97
N PHE A 124 0.34 -5.54 3.29
CA PHE A 124 0.05 -6.84 3.92
C PHE A 124 -1.46 -7.08 4.03
N HIS A 125 -1.95 -8.18 3.46
CA HIS A 125 -3.30 -8.69 3.69
C HIS A 125 -3.27 -10.10 4.28
N LEU A 126 -4.14 -10.41 5.25
CA LEU A 126 -4.20 -11.75 5.84
C LEU A 126 -5.60 -12.19 6.22
N HIS A 127 -5.95 -13.41 5.83
CA HIS A 127 -7.06 -14.16 6.40
C HIS A 127 -6.53 -15.14 7.45
N HIS A 128 -7.08 -15.12 8.67
CA HIS A 128 -6.61 -15.99 9.75
C HIS A 128 -7.72 -16.37 10.75
N GLY A 129 -8.66 -17.20 10.30
CA GLY A 129 -9.66 -17.80 11.18
C GLY A 129 -9.04 -18.74 12.23
N HIS A 130 -9.66 -18.79 13.40
CA HIS A 130 -9.34 -19.66 14.53
C HIS A 130 -7.91 -19.50 15.06
N ASP A 131 -7.37 -18.29 14.95
CA ASP A 131 -6.00 -17.98 15.35
C ASP A 131 -5.86 -17.67 16.83
N SER A 132 -4.63 -17.77 17.33
CA SER A 132 -4.19 -17.28 18.65
C SER A 132 -3.23 -16.11 18.47
N SER A 133 -2.98 -15.33 19.53
CA SER A 133 -1.99 -14.24 19.50
C SER A 133 -0.59 -14.72 19.09
N GLU A 134 -0.19 -15.93 19.53
CA GLU A 134 1.09 -16.54 19.15
C GLU A 134 1.12 -16.97 17.69
N GLY A 135 0.06 -17.63 17.21
CA GLY A 135 -0.07 -18.05 15.81
C GLY A 135 -0.07 -16.86 14.85
N PHE A 136 -0.79 -15.79 15.21
CA PHE A 136 -0.82 -14.55 14.43
C PHE A 136 0.55 -13.87 14.42
N ARG A 137 1.22 -13.74 15.57
CA ARG A 137 2.59 -13.19 15.65
C ARG A 137 3.57 -13.97 14.77
N GLN A 138 3.50 -15.30 14.80
CA GLN A 138 4.33 -16.14 13.95
C GLN A 138 4.05 -15.88 12.46
N ARG A 139 2.78 -15.82 12.06
CA ARG A 139 2.38 -15.53 10.68
C ARG A 139 2.81 -14.15 10.21
N LEU A 140 2.71 -13.12 11.04
CA LEU A 140 3.21 -11.79 10.72
C LEU A 140 4.71 -11.82 10.44
N ARG A 141 5.49 -12.45 11.33
CA ARG A 141 6.94 -12.58 11.17
C ARG A 141 7.31 -13.30 9.86
N GLU A 142 6.66 -14.42 9.58
CA GLU A 142 6.90 -15.20 8.36
C GLU A 142 6.48 -14.42 7.10
N GLY A 143 5.32 -13.76 7.14
CA GLY A 143 4.81 -12.95 6.04
C GLY A 143 5.69 -11.75 5.71
N VAL A 144 6.10 -10.98 6.72
CA VAL A 144 7.01 -9.84 6.53
C VAL A 144 8.33 -10.30 5.91
N ALA A 145 8.89 -11.41 6.39
CA ALA A 145 10.11 -11.99 5.81
C ALA A 145 9.90 -12.47 4.36
N TRP A 146 8.73 -13.02 4.05
CA TRP A 146 8.39 -13.48 2.71
C TRP A 146 8.25 -12.31 1.71
N PHE A 147 7.51 -11.26 2.08
CA PHE A 147 7.38 -10.04 1.27
C PHE A 147 8.72 -9.33 1.04
N ALA A 148 9.57 -9.30 2.07
CA ALA A 148 10.92 -8.75 1.99
C ALA A 148 11.76 -9.41 0.89
N GLY A 149 11.51 -10.69 0.58
CA GLY A 149 12.15 -11.41 -0.51
C GLY A 149 11.94 -10.78 -1.89
N ALA A 150 10.85 -10.03 -2.10
CA ALA A 150 10.61 -9.27 -3.33
C ALA A 150 10.93 -7.77 -3.19
N GLY A 151 11.51 -7.35 -2.07
CA GLY A 151 11.75 -5.95 -1.71
C GLY A 151 10.53 -5.17 -1.25
N ALA A 152 9.38 -5.83 -1.07
CA ALA A 152 8.19 -5.21 -0.48
C ALA A 152 8.37 -5.07 1.03
N MET A 153 7.74 -4.04 1.63
CA MET A 153 7.76 -3.79 3.09
C MET A 153 9.15 -3.64 3.71
N VAL A 154 10.16 -3.31 2.91
CA VAL A 154 11.55 -3.06 3.36
C VAL A 154 11.92 -1.65 2.91
N SER A 155 12.31 -0.75 3.80
CA SER A 155 12.70 0.60 3.41
C SER A 155 13.99 0.63 2.57
N ALA A 156 14.02 1.49 1.57
CA ALA A 156 15.20 1.74 0.74
C ALA A 156 16.12 2.78 1.39
N GLU A 157 16.81 2.39 2.46
CA GLU A 157 17.66 3.29 3.25
C GLU A 157 18.99 2.62 3.68
N PRO A 158 19.93 3.36 4.33
CA PRO A 158 21.24 2.79 4.68
C PRO A 158 21.17 1.61 5.65
N ASP A 159 20.16 1.59 6.51
CA ASP A 159 19.82 0.51 7.43
C ASP A 159 18.36 0.10 7.18
N PRO A 160 18.10 -0.81 6.21
CA PRO A 160 16.75 -1.20 5.82
C PRO A 160 15.92 -1.74 6.99
N ARG A 161 14.68 -1.28 7.09
CA ARG A 161 13.72 -1.63 8.15
C ARG A 161 12.42 -2.12 7.55
N HIS A 162 11.67 -2.88 8.34
CA HIS A 162 10.37 -3.39 7.94
C HIS A 162 9.25 -2.43 8.32
N TYR A 163 8.47 -2.01 7.32
CA TYR A 163 7.30 -1.17 7.48
C TYR A 163 6.20 -1.64 6.52
N PHE A 164 4.98 -1.76 7.01
CA PHE A 164 3.84 -2.13 6.16
C PHE A 164 2.52 -1.53 6.65
N ALA A 165 1.57 -1.37 5.74
CA ALA A 165 0.17 -1.17 6.06
C ALA A 165 -0.56 -2.52 6.07
N TYR A 166 -1.64 -2.59 6.83
CA TYR A 166 -2.42 -3.80 6.97
C TYR A 166 -3.88 -3.64 6.51
N VAL A 167 -4.39 -4.70 5.90
CA VAL A 167 -5.82 -4.92 5.70
C VAL A 167 -6.17 -6.30 6.26
N ALA A 168 -7.12 -6.36 7.18
CA ALA A 168 -7.61 -7.60 7.74
C ALA A 168 -8.57 -8.31 6.77
N GLY A 169 -8.31 -9.59 6.51
CA GLY A 169 -9.21 -10.49 5.80
C GLY A 169 -10.58 -10.55 6.46
N ASN A 170 -11.63 -10.77 5.66
CA ASN A 170 -13.02 -10.77 6.10
C ASN A 170 -13.48 -9.50 6.83
N TRP A 171 -12.70 -8.41 6.76
CA TRP A 171 -12.83 -7.19 7.56
C TRP A 171 -12.77 -7.43 9.07
N ALA A 172 -12.06 -8.47 9.51
CA ALA A 172 -12.13 -8.98 10.87
C ALA A 172 -10.96 -8.53 11.77
N LEU A 173 -10.40 -7.33 11.53
CA LEU A 173 -9.34 -6.75 12.35
C LEU A 173 -9.72 -6.90 13.82
N ASP A 174 -8.76 -7.30 14.64
CA ASP A 174 -8.84 -7.42 16.09
C ASP A 174 -10.09 -8.18 16.57
N ASN A 175 -10.37 -9.30 15.90
CA ASN A 175 -11.58 -10.12 16.11
C ASN A 175 -12.88 -9.29 16.10
N GLY A 176 -12.93 -8.24 15.26
CA GLY A 176 -14.04 -7.29 15.22
C GLY A 176 -15.38 -7.89 14.83
N ARG A 177 -15.35 -9.03 14.12
CA ARG A 177 -16.56 -9.80 13.79
C ARG A 177 -17.11 -10.60 14.97
N ARG A 178 -16.32 -10.78 16.04
CA ARG A 178 -16.65 -11.56 17.24
C ARG A 178 -17.04 -13.00 16.89
N ASP A 179 -16.31 -13.57 15.94
CA ASP A 179 -16.55 -14.91 15.42
C ASP A 179 -15.21 -15.50 15.01
N ALA A 180 -14.83 -16.55 15.75
CA ALA A 180 -13.55 -17.23 15.61
C ALA A 180 -13.26 -17.67 14.18
N ARG A 181 -14.28 -17.92 13.35
CA ARG A 181 -14.09 -18.34 11.94
C ARG A 181 -13.40 -17.29 11.08
N TYR A 182 -13.49 -16.01 11.44
CA TYR A 182 -12.92 -14.91 10.66
C TYR A 182 -11.62 -14.35 11.26
N SER A 183 -11.54 -14.29 12.59
CA SER A 183 -10.35 -14.01 13.38
C SER A 183 -10.57 -14.54 14.81
N GLY A 184 -9.50 -14.86 15.53
CA GLY A 184 -9.55 -15.29 16.94
C GLY A 184 -8.74 -14.41 17.90
N VAL A 185 -8.17 -13.29 17.42
CA VAL A 185 -7.14 -12.53 18.13
C VAL A 185 -7.68 -11.16 18.55
N ASN A 186 -7.63 -10.88 19.85
CA ASN A 186 -8.15 -9.63 20.44
C ASN A 186 -7.04 -8.61 20.75
N ASN A 187 -5.80 -8.89 20.36
CA ASN A 187 -4.69 -7.95 20.50
C ASN A 187 -3.93 -7.77 19.17
N GLU A 188 -4.66 -7.75 18.05
CA GLU A 188 -4.03 -7.67 16.73
C GLU A 188 -3.27 -6.35 16.53
N LEU A 189 -3.74 -5.24 17.09
CA LEU A 189 -3.15 -3.91 16.87
C LEU A 189 -1.74 -3.83 17.46
N GLU A 190 -1.56 -4.32 18.68
CA GLU A 190 -0.28 -4.43 19.36
C GLU A 190 0.69 -5.30 18.55
N LEU A 191 0.24 -6.49 18.15
CA LEU A 191 1.05 -7.46 17.40
C LEU A 191 1.45 -6.93 16.02
N LEU A 192 0.54 -6.25 15.34
CA LEU A 192 0.81 -5.57 14.07
C LEU A 192 1.87 -4.48 14.25
N ARG A 193 1.73 -3.62 15.26
CA ARG A 193 2.71 -2.56 15.58
C ARG A 193 4.08 -3.16 15.88
N GLU A 194 4.16 -4.21 16.71
CA GLU A 194 5.40 -4.94 17.02
C GLU A 194 6.10 -5.46 15.76
N ALA A 195 5.33 -5.91 14.77
CA ALA A 195 5.84 -6.41 13.50
C ALA A 195 6.28 -5.31 12.51
N GLY A 196 6.00 -4.04 12.80
CA GLY A 196 6.33 -2.90 11.93
C GLY A 196 5.15 -2.31 11.15
N CYS A 197 3.90 -2.67 11.48
CA CYS A 197 2.72 -2.08 10.86
C CYS A 197 2.59 -0.60 11.24
N TYR A 198 2.45 0.28 10.25
CA TYR A 198 2.34 1.72 10.49
C TYR A 198 0.90 2.24 10.51
N ALA A 199 -0.04 1.56 9.83
CA ALA A 199 -1.45 1.91 9.78
C ALA A 199 -2.33 0.76 9.25
N ASP A 200 -3.60 0.79 9.64
CA ASP A 200 -4.65 -0.09 9.12
C ASP A 200 -5.52 0.63 8.07
N PHE A 201 -5.88 -0.11 7.02
CA PHE A 201 -6.72 0.37 5.92
C PHE A 201 -7.99 -0.49 5.72
N THR A 202 -8.36 -1.34 6.68
CA THR A 202 -9.42 -2.35 6.55
C THR A 202 -10.81 -1.79 6.23
N PHE A 203 -11.18 -0.63 6.77
CA PHE A 203 -12.59 -0.17 6.75
C PHE A 203 -12.96 0.63 5.50
N PRO A 204 -14.15 0.46 4.92
CA PRO A 204 -15.38 0.02 5.60
C PRO A 204 -15.57 -1.49 5.71
N ALA A 205 -16.34 -1.90 6.71
CA ALA A 205 -16.82 -3.27 6.97
C ALA A 205 -18.35 -3.27 7.08
N PHE A 206 -19.04 -2.63 6.13
CA PHE A 206 -20.46 -2.36 6.25
C PHE A 206 -21.32 -3.62 6.31
N GLY A 207 -22.34 -3.58 7.17
CA GLY A 207 -23.29 -4.68 7.36
C GLY A 207 -22.82 -5.77 8.31
N CYS A 208 -21.66 -5.61 8.96
CA CYS A 208 -21.23 -6.50 10.04
C CYS A 208 -20.77 -5.74 11.29
N THR A 209 -20.57 -6.47 12.37
CA THR A 209 -20.17 -5.95 13.69
C THR A 209 -18.76 -5.36 13.70
N ALA A 210 -17.92 -5.65 12.71
CA ALA A 210 -16.56 -5.12 12.64
C ALA A 210 -16.50 -3.62 12.32
N GLN A 211 -17.52 -3.05 11.66
CA GLN A 211 -17.52 -1.62 11.31
C GLN A 211 -17.27 -0.75 12.57
N PRO A 212 -16.28 0.16 12.56
CA PRO A 212 -16.05 1.09 13.67
C PRO A 212 -17.23 2.05 13.88
N HIS A 213 -17.40 2.49 15.12
CA HIS A 213 -18.27 3.63 15.44
C HIS A 213 -17.70 4.96 14.92
N MET A 214 -16.45 4.99 14.46
CA MET A 214 -15.82 6.13 13.80
C MET A 214 -16.20 6.19 12.30
N ALA A 215 -16.23 7.39 11.73
CA ALA A 215 -16.52 7.62 10.31
C ALA A 215 -15.80 8.88 9.82
N ASN A 216 -15.39 8.92 8.54
CA ASN A 216 -14.79 10.08 7.88
C ASN A 216 -13.64 10.76 8.64
N CYS A 217 -12.76 9.98 9.27
CA CYS A 217 -11.64 10.51 10.02
C CYS A 217 -10.43 9.59 10.00
N LEU A 218 -9.25 10.17 10.14
CA LEU A 218 -8.02 9.47 10.48
C LEU A 218 -7.89 9.51 11.99
N TYR A 219 -7.64 8.38 12.64
CA TYR A 219 -7.59 8.34 14.11
C TYR A 219 -6.68 7.25 14.64
N TYR A 220 -6.03 7.52 15.75
CA TYR A 220 -5.27 6.51 16.47
C TYR A 220 -6.18 5.59 17.27
N ALA A 221 -5.89 4.30 17.21
CA ALA A 221 -6.49 3.26 18.04
C ALA A 221 -5.44 2.69 19.00
N ARG A 222 -5.89 2.30 20.20
CA ARG A 222 -5.06 1.63 21.19
C ARG A 222 -5.69 0.28 21.52
N ASP A 223 -4.85 -0.74 21.53
CA ASP A 223 -5.23 -2.10 21.84
C ASP A 223 -5.73 -2.26 23.28
N HIS A 224 -6.56 -3.26 23.52
CA HIS A 224 -7.05 -3.69 24.82
C HIS A 224 -7.47 -5.16 24.78
N PRO A 225 -7.61 -5.88 25.92
CA PRO A 225 -7.84 -7.34 25.92
C PRO A 225 -9.12 -7.84 25.23
N GLY A 226 -10.12 -6.96 25.04
CA GLY A 226 -11.35 -7.29 24.31
C GLY A 226 -11.19 -7.10 22.80
N PRO A 227 -12.05 -7.72 21.97
CA PRO A 227 -12.00 -7.52 20.53
C PRO A 227 -12.37 -6.08 20.17
N LYS A 228 -12.01 -5.69 18.95
CA LYS A 228 -12.44 -4.45 18.30
C LYS A 228 -11.93 -3.19 19.02
N SER A 229 -10.70 -3.23 19.51
CA SER A 229 -10.05 -2.09 20.20
C SER A 229 -9.95 -0.81 19.36
N TYR A 230 -10.00 -0.94 18.03
CA TYR A 230 -10.10 0.18 17.08
C TYR A 230 -11.48 0.86 17.00
N ASP A 231 -12.50 0.33 17.68
CA ASP A 231 -13.90 0.78 17.52
C ASP A 231 -14.08 2.29 17.69
N ARG A 232 -13.32 2.86 18.62
CA ARG A 232 -13.20 4.29 18.88
C ARG A 232 -11.72 4.62 19.07
N GLY A 233 -11.37 5.88 18.88
CA GLY A 233 -10.00 6.32 19.13
C GLY A 233 -9.83 7.83 19.05
N ARG A 234 -8.58 8.28 19.04
CA ARG A 234 -8.20 9.70 19.08
C ARG A 234 -8.03 10.25 17.66
N PRO A 235 -8.86 11.20 17.20
CA PRO A 235 -8.69 11.80 15.87
C PRO A 235 -7.31 12.43 15.70
N LEU A 236 -6.71 12.20 14.53
CA LEU A 236 -5.47 12.81 14.10
C LEU A 236 -5.67 14.33 13.93
N ARG A 237 -4.74 15.13 14.45
CA ARG A 237 -4.84 16.60 14.45
C ARG A 237 -3.47 17.25 14.32
N VAL A 238 -3.42 18.45 13.74
CA VAL A 238 -2.23 19.30 13.74
C VAL A 238 -1.74 19.53 15.18
N GLY A 239 -0.43 19.42 15.39
CA GLY A 239 0.21 19.50 16.71
C GLY A 239 -0.11 18.30 17.62
N GLY A 240 -0.63 17.21 17.04
CA GLY A 240 -0.87 15.95 17.74
C GLY A 240 0.43 15.21 18.05
N GLU A 241 0.30 14.18 18.88
CA GLU A 241 1.38 13.25 19.18
C GLU A 241 0.92 11.82 18.88
N ARG A 242 1.88 10.95 18.55
CA ARG A 242 1.61 9.51 18.41
C ARG A 242 0.93 8.98 19.67
N TRP A 243 -0.12 8.20 19.48
CA TRP A 243 -0.89 7.60 20.58
C TRP A 243 -1.37 6.21 20.20
N GLY A 244 -1.46 5.31 21.17
CA GLY A 244 -1.93 3.95 20.95
C GLY A 244 -0.98 3.14 20.08
N ASP A 245 -1.53 2.27 19.26
CA ASP A 245 -0.80 1.22 18.57
C ASP A 245 -0.80 1.41 17.05
N LEU A 246 -1.95 1.74 16.45
CA LEU A 246 -2.07 1.94 15.01
C LEU A 246 -2.88 3.19 14.67
N LEU A 247 -2.55 3.80 13.53
CA LEU A 247 -3.43 4.74 12.86
C LEU A 247 -4.46 3.96 12.03
N ILE A 248 -5.75 4.24 12.23
CA ILE A 248 -6.83 3.70 11.41
C ILE A 248 -7.18 4.72 10.33
N PHE A 249 -7.02 4.32 9.07
CA PHE A 249 -7.19 5.18 7.92
C PHE A 249 -8.55 4.97 7.26
N LEU A 250 -9.58 5.71 7.69
CA LEU A 250 -10.92 5.59 7.11
C LEU A 250 -11.03 6.32 5.76
N GLY A 251 -11.82 5.75 4.85
CA GLY A 251 -12.21 6.38 3.60
C GLY A 251 -13.48 7.22 3.71
N PRO A 252 -13.87 7.88 2.61
CA PRO A 252 -15.05 8.72 2.57
C PRO A 252 -16.34 7.90 2.57
N LEU A 253 -17.25 8.29 3.44
CA LEU A 253 -18.63 7.85 3.54
C LEU A 253 -19.54 9.05 3.35
N TYR A 254 -20.57 8.93 2.51
CA TYR A 254 -21.52 10.00 2.25
C TYR A 254 -22.93 9.47 2.04
N ILE A 255 -23.94 10.17 2.59
CA ILE A 255 -25.35 9.83 2.41
C ILE A 255 -25.99 10.89 1.53
N ASP A 256 -26.36 10.51 0.31
CA ASP A 256 -27.25 11.29 -0.54
C ASP A 256 -28.71 10.98 -0.23
N TRP A 257 -29.26 11.72 0.72
CA TRP A 257 -30.67 11.62 1.13
C TRP A 257 -31.67 11.90 0.00
N ARG A 258 -31.26 12.68 -1.02
CA ARG A 258 -32.14 13.01 -2.16
C ARG A 258 -32.21 11.85 -3.13
N ALA A 259 -31.07 11.22 -3.42
CA ALA A 259 -30.98 10.06 -4.30
C ALA A 259 -31.32 8.72 -3.59
N GLY A 260 -31.33 8.73 -2.25
CA GLY A 260 -31.48 7.54 -1.44
C GLY A 260 -30.30 6.58 -1.55
N HIS A 261 -29.08 7.14 -1.63
CA HIS A 261 -27.84 6.43 -1.92
C HIS A 261 -26.83 6.64 -0.80
N ILE A 262 -26.13 5.57 -0.42
CA ILE A 262 -25.00 5.60 0.49
C ILE A 262 -23.75 5.30 -0.33
N GLU A 263 -22.88 6.29 -0.43
CA GLU A 263 -21.57 6.21 -1.08
C GLU A 263 -20.53 5.81 -0.05
N TYR A 264 -19.73 4.79 -0.36
CA TYR A 264 -18.75 4.22 0.57
C TYR A 264 -17.39 3.89 -0.06
N ALA A 265 -17.07 4.51 -1.20
CA ALA A 265 -15.76 4.48 -1.84
C ALA A 265 -15.30 3.11 -2.39
N SER A 266 -16.25 2.22 -2.69
CA SER A 266 -15.98 0.90 -3.29
C SER A 266 -15.89 0.98 -4.82
N LEU A 267 -14.93 0.29 -5.44
CA LEU A 267 -14.75 0.22 -6.90
C LEU A 267 -14.97 -1.22 -7.41
N GLU A 268 -16.18 -1.73 -7.23
CA GLU A 268 -16.54 -3.12 -7.57
C GLU A 268 -17.56 -3.19 -8.70
N ASP A 269 -17.75 -4.38 -9.27
CA ASP A 269 -18.78 -4.66 -10.30
C ASP A 269 -20.17 -4.16 -9.90
N PHE A 270 -20.54 -4.34 -8.63
CA PHE A 270 -21.84 -3.95 -8.07
C PHE A 270 -21.87 -2.50 -7.55
N THR A 271 -20.77 -1.76 -7.66
CA THR A 271 -20.66 -0.33 -7.34
C THR A 271 -20.00 0.43 -8.50
N PRO A 272 -20.61 0.41 -9.71
CA PRO A 272 -20.01 1.03 -10.88
C PRO A 272 -19.76 2.52 -10.65
N TYR A 273 -18.67 3.02 -11.22
CA TYR A 273 -18.32 4.43 -11.13
C TYR A 273 -19.34 5.32 -11.86
N HIS A 274 -19.62 6.50 -11.28
CA HIS A 274 -20.37 7.57 -11.93
C HIS A 274 -19.85 8.95 -11.49
N GLY A 275 -20.02 9.99 -12.32
CA GLY A 275 -19.38 11.29 -12.10
C GLY A 275 -19.70 11.98 -10.76
N ARG A 276 -20.88 11.75 -10.16
CA ARG A 276 -21.21 12.34 -8.83
C ARG A 276 -20.38 11.80 -7.67
N ARG A 277 -19.69 10.66 -7.81
CA ARG A 277 -18.97 10.03 -6.68
C ARG A 277 -17.84 10.92 -6.17
N CYS A 278 -17.14 11.63 -7.06
CA CYS A 278 -16.10 12.58 -6.67
C CYS A 278 -16.63 13.72 -5.78
N ASP A 279 -17.85 14.21 -6.02
CA ASP A 279 -18.49 15.21 -5.16
C ASP A 279 -18.78 14.65 -3.76
N TYR A 280 -19.29 13.41 -3.70
CA TYR A 280 -19.56 12.73 -2.44
C TYR A 280 -18.27 12.49 -1.63
N TRP A 281 -17.19 12.07 -2.28
CA TRP A 281 -15.91 11.84 -1.63
C TRP A 281 -15.29 13.11 -1.08
N LEU A 282 -15.33 14.21 -1.86
CA LEU A 282 -14.87 15.51 -1.37
C LEU A 282 -15.75 16.02 -0.22
N ALA A 283 -17.08 15.87 -0.33
CA ALA A 283 -18.03 16.29 0.69
C ALA A 283 -17.99 15.44 1.98
N ALA A 284 -17.42 14.23 1.92
CA ALA A 284 -17.14 13.44 3.12
C ALA A 284 -16.09 14.12 4.02
N GLY A 285 -15.19 14.91 3.42
CA GLY A 285 -14.31 15.82 4.13
C GLY A 285 -13.28 15.12 5.02
N VAL A 286 -12.72 13.98 4.62
CA VAL A 286 -11.70 13.27 5.41
C VAL A 286 -10.38 14.06 5.35
N HIS A 287 -9.86 14.45 6.51
CA HIS A 287 -8.65 15.28 6.67
C HIS A 287 -8.06 15.09 8.08
N VAL A 288 -6.84 15.60 8.28
CA VAL A 288 -6.26 15.80 9.62
C VAL A 288 -6.90 17.04 10.24
N LEU A 289 -7.42 16.94 11.47
CA LEU A 289 -8.11 18.07 12.11
C LEU A 289 -7.16 19.26 12.26
N GLY A 290 -7.58 20.44 11.83
CA GLY A 290 -6.73 21.63 11.76
C GLY A 290 -6.03 21.85 10.42
N GLN A 291 -6.04 20.85 9.52
CA GLN A 291 -5.52 20.96 8.14
C GLN A 291 -6.62 20.61 7.12
N PRO A 292 -7.70 21.42 7.01
CA PRO A 292 -8.79 21.11 6.11
C PRO A 292 -8.36 21.15 4.63
N ASN A 293 -7.39 21.96 4.23
CA ASN A 293 -6.98 22.03 2.83
C ASN A 293 -6.34 20.72 2.30
N TRP A 294 -5.97 19.75 3.15
CA TRP A 294 -5.45 18.45 2.70
C TRP A 294 -6.50 17.35 2.90
N ARG A 295 -7.04 16.84 1.78
CA ARG A 295 -8.16 15.89 1.72
C ARG A 295 -7.71 14.51 1.31
N PHE A 296 -8.25 13.48 1.97
CA PHE A 296 -7.96 12.09 1.66
C PHE A 296 -9.20 11.38 1.11
N ILE A 297 -9.04 10.74 -0.05
CA ILE A 297 -10.04 9.90 -0.70
C ILE A 297 -9.45 8.49 -0.78
N LYS A 298 -9.69 7.69 0.27
CA LYS A 298 -9.37 6.26 0.24
C LYS A 298 -10.48 5.47 -0.43
N LEU A 299 -10.22 5.01 -1.64
CA LEU A 299 -11.04 4.05 -2.37
C LEU A 299 -10.62 2.62 -2.00
N HIS A 300 -11.51 1.65 -2.16
CA HIS A 300 -11.20 0.24 -1.95
C HIS A 300 -11.84 -0.67 -3.01
N THR A 301 -11.25 -1.84 -3.22
CA THR A 301 -11.68 -2.79 -4.25
C THR A 301 -11.17 -4.20 -3.94
N HIS A 302 -11.76 -5.21 -4.57
CA HIS A 302 -11.22 -6.55 -4.76
C HIS A 302 -10.88 -6.68 -6.25
N ALA A 303 -9.83 -6.02 -6.71
CA ALA A 303 -9.64 -5.75 -8.14
C ALA A 303 -9.33 -7.00 -8.98
N MET A 304 -8.91 -8.11 -8.36
CA MET A 304 -8.77 -9.39 -9.08
C MET A 304 -10.13 -10.02 -9.39
N GLN A 305 -11.10 -9.86 -8.49
CA GLN A 305 -12.47 -10.34 -8.62
C GLN A 305 -13.28 -9.43 -9.55
N SER A 306 -13.14 -8.11 -9.39
CA SER A 306 -13.78 -7.09 -10.23
C SER A 306 -12.92 -6.69 -11.44
N ARG A 307 -12.03 -7.57 -11.91
CA ARG A 307 -11.00 -7.24 -12.91
C ARG A 307 -11.56 -6.63 -14.18
N GLU A 308 -12.66 -7.18 -14.72
CA GLU A 308 -13.20 -6.72 -16.00
C GLU A 308 -13.90 -5.36 -15.88
N SER A 309 -14.61 -5.09 -14.78
CA SER A 309 -15.18 -3.75 -14.58
C SER A 309 -14.07 -2.74 -14.26
N PHE A 310 -13.18 -3.07 -13.32
CA PHE A 310 -12.15 -2.18 -12.82
C PHE A 310 -11.14 -1.79 -13.92
N LEU A 311 -10.59 -2.78 -14.63
CA LEU A 311 -9.65 -2.58 -15.74
C LEU A 311 -10.34 -2.44 -17.11
N GLY A 312 -11.65 -2.23 -17.12
CA GLY A 312 -12.36 -1.76 -18.31
C GLY A 312 -12.27 -0.24 -18.42
N ASP A 313 -13.32 0.39 -18.96
CA ASP A 313 -13.40 1.85 -19.06
C ASP A 313 -13.49 2.56 -17.69
N GLN A 314 -13.83 1.84 -16.62
CA GLN A 314 -14.14 2.43 -15.32
C GLN A 314 -12.96 3.20 -14.73
N LEU A 315 -11.78 2.59 -14.67
CA LEU A 315 -10.59 3.25 -14.14
C LEU A 315 -10.19 4.46 -14.98
N HIS A 316 -10.23 4.35 -16.31
CA HIS A 316 -9.93 5.48 -17.20
C HIS A 316 -10.89 6.66 -16.96
N ARG A 317 -12.20 6.39 -16.88
CA ARG A 317 -13.22 7.42 -16.61
C ARG A 317 -13.08 8.06 -15.24
N LEU A 318 -12.74 7.25 -14.23
CA LEU A 318 -12.47 7.72 -12.88
C LEU A 318 -11.28 8.70 -12.89
N CYS A 319 -10.14 8.30 -13.44
CA CYS A 319 -8.94 9.15 -13.51
C CYS A 319 -9.21 10.44 -14.31
N ALA A 320 -9.85 10.34 -15.47
CA ALA A 320 -10.20 11.50 -16.28
C ALA A 320 -11.12 12.50 -15.54
N ASP A 321 -12.08 12.01 -14.74
CA ASP A 321 -12.94 12.90 -13.95
C ASP A 321 -12.20 13.51 -12.76
N LEU A 322 -11.33 12.75 -12.08
CA LEU A 322 -10.48 13.27 -11.01
C LEU A 322 -9.58 14.40 -11.52
N GLU A 323 -8.90 14.19 -12.64
CA GLU A 323 -8.04 15.19 -13.28
C GLU A 323 -8.82 16.41 -13.72
N ARG A 324 -9.98 16.23 -14.36
CA ARG A 324 -10.84 17.35 -14.76
C ARG A 324 -11.34 18.16 -13.55
N ARG A 325 -11.71 17.48 -12.45
CA ARG A 325 -12.29 18.12 -11.26
C ARG A 325 -11.24 18.81 -10.40
N PHE A 326 -10.07 18.18 -10.26
CA PHE A 326 -9.03 18.59 -9.33
C PHE A 326 -7.78 19.16 -10.00
N GLY A 327 -7.76 19.24 -11.34
CA GLY A 327 -6.75 19.95 -12.13
C GLY A 327 -7.14 21.40 -12.47
N ARG A 328 -8.26 21.91 -11.93
CA ARG A 328 -8.68 23.31 -12.06
C ARG A 328 -8.12 24.18 -10.94
N ASP A 329 -8.15 25.50 -11.12
CA ASP A 329 -7.73 26.48 -10.12
C ASP A 329 -8.33 26.21 -8.73
N GLY A 330 -7.46 26.25 -7.72
CA GLY A 330 -7.82 26.02 -6.32
C GLY A 330 -7.71 24.56 -5.85
N TYR A 331 -7.33 23.62 -6.72
CA TYR A 331 -7.07 22.22 -6.34
C TYR A 331 -5.71 21.73 -6.83
N ARG A 332 -5.16 20.73 -6.14
CA ARG A 332 -4.10 19.85 -6.62
C ARG A 332 -4.50 18.41 -6.40
N LEU A 333 -4.32 17.58 -7.41
CA LEU A 333 -4.54 16.15 -7.33
C LEU A 333 -3.21 15.48 -6.99
N HIS A 334 -3.26 14.49 -6.09
CA HIS A 334 -2.13 13.61 -5.80
C HIS A 334 -2.62 12.15 -5.80
N TYR A 335 -2.16 11.34 -6.75
CA TYR A 335 -2.36 9.90 -6.73
C TYR A 335 -1.31 9.29 -5.81
N VAL A 336 -1.72 8.71 -4.67
CA VAL A 336 -0.80 8.26 -3.61
C VAL A 336 -1.02 6.80 -3.25
N THR A 337 0.04 6.13 -2.80
CA THR A 337 -0.08 4.81 -2.14
C THR A 337 -0.54 4.95 -0.69
N ALA A 338 -0.84 3.84 -0.01
CA ALA A 338 -1.15 3.83 1.43
C ALA A 338 -0.03 4.45 2.28
N ARG A 339 1.23 4.13 1.97
CA ARG A 339 2.42 4.69 2.66
C ARG A 339 2.55 6.18 2.42
N GLU A 340 2.41 6.62 1.18
CA GLU A 340 2.50 8.03 0.81
C GLU A 340 1.36 8.83 1.48
N ALA A 341 0.13 8.32 1.48
CA ALA A 341 -0.99 8.92 2.20
C ALA A 341 -0.74 9.00 3.71
N TYR A 342 -0.16 7.96 4.31
CA TYR A 342 0.26 7.96 5.71
C TYR A 342 1.29 9.06 5.97
N ASN A 343 2.34 9.16 5.15
CA ASN A 343 3.38 10.18 5.29
C ASN A 343 2.81 11.60 5.20
N ILE A 344 1.91 11.86 4.24
CA ILE A 344 1.25 13.16 4.10
C ILE A 344 0.36 13.47 5.33
N ALA A 345 -0.37 12.47 5.84
CA ALA A 345 -1.16 12.64 7.06
C ALA A 345 -0.28 12.93 8.28
N LYS A 346 0.91 12.32 8.36
CA LYS A 346 1.89 12.57 9.42
C LYS A 346 2.58 13.93 9.29
N ALA A 347 2.83 14.40 8.07
CA ALA A 347 3.29 15.77 7.82
C ALA A 347 2.24 16.80 8.26
N ALA A 348 0.97 16.57 7.91
CA ALA A 348 -0.12 17.42 8.40
C ALA A 348 -0.24 17.41 9.93
N GLU A 349 -0.08 16.25 10.57
CA GLU A 349 -0.05 16.17 12.04
C GLU A 349 1.09 17.01 12.64
N ALA A 350 2.27 17.02 12.00
CA ALA A 350 3.40 17.85 12.40
C ALA A 350 3.21 19.35 12.10
N GLY A 351 2.12 19.74 11.44
CA GLY A 351 1.80 21.13 11.09
C GLY A 351 2.46 21.64 9.82
N GLU A 352 2.99 20.73 8.99
CA GLU A 352 3.52 21.08 7.68
C GLU A 352 2.42 21.69 6.79
N GLN A 353 2.85 22.59 5.89
CA GLN A 353 1.97 23.37 5.02
C GLN A 353 2.47 23.34 3.57
N GLY A 354 1.64 23.82 2.64
CA GLY A 354 2.02 23.96 1.24
C GLY A 354 1.59 22.78 0.38
N ASP A 355 2.48 22.31 -0.50
CA ASP A 355 2.23 21.19 -1.41
C ASP A 355 2.28 19.84 -0.70
N ALA A 356 1.13 19.14 -0.64
CA ALA A 356 1.07 17.83 -0.02
C ALA A 356 1.95 16.81 -0.75
N GLY A 357 2.13 16.94 -2.07
CA GLY A 357 2.97 16.07 -2.89
C GLY A 357 4.44 16.03 -2.45
N GLY A 358 4.93 17.11 -1.83
CA GLY A 358 6.29 17.18 -1.26
C GLY A 358 6.51 16.28 -0.05
N PHE A 359 5.45 15.71 0.54
CA PHE A 359 5.50 14.93 1.77
C PHE A 359 5.26 13.43 1.56
N ARG A 360 5.28 12.93 0.33
CA ARG A 360 5.11 11.49 0.01
C ARG A 360 6.08 10.56 0.75
N ASP A 361 7.27 11.05 1.05
CA ASP A 361 8.34 10.31 1.73
C ASP A 361 8.73 10.93 3.09
N TYR A 362 7.79 11.58 3.80
CA TYR A 362 8.06 12.37 5.02
C TYR A 362 8.68 11.57 6.19
N LEU A 363 8.04 10.48 6.65
CA LEU A 363 8.56 9.64 7.74
C LEU A 363 9.07 8.30 7.26
N LEU A 364 8.32 7.65 6.37
CA LEU A 364 8.62 6.32 5.86
C LEU A 364 9.25 6.42 4.46
N PRO A 365 10.48 5.95 4.26
CA PRO A 365 11.09 5.91 2.92
C PRO A 365 10.31 5.00 1.97
N PRO A 366 10.50 5.16 0.64
CA PRO A 366 10.00 4.19 -0.33
C PRO A 366 10.47 2.76 -0.04
N PRO A 367 9.66 1.74 -0.33
CA PRO A 367 10.10 0.37 -0.20
C PRO A 367 11.19 0.02 -1.24
N ALA A 368 12.01 -0.97 -0.92
CA ALA A 368 13.15 -1.41 -1.68
C ALA A 368 12.75 -1.77 -3.12
N ASN A 369 11.58 -2.37 -3.32
CA ASN A 369 11.08 -2.71 -4.64
C ASN A 369 10.72 -1.51 -5.55
N ARG A 370 10.63 -0.28 -5.03
CA ARG A 370 10.57 0.94 -5.88
C ARG A 370 11.94 1.38 -6.37
N ARG A 371 13.00 0.83 -5.78
CA ARG A 371 14.40 1.24 -5.95
C ARG A 371 15.28 0.14 -6.53
N VAL A 372 14.91 -1.12 -6.31
CA VAL A 372 15.64 -2.32 -6.70
C VAL A 372 14.63 -3.37 -7.15
N HIS A 373 14.84 -3.95 -8.32
CA HIS A 373 14.09 -5.13 -8.74
C HIS A 373 15.04 -6.30 -8.97
N CYS A 374 14.63 -7.48 -8.54
CA CYS A 374 15.34 -8.72 -8.82
C CYS A 374 14.35 -9.79 -9.32
N ASN A 375 14.76 -10.57 -10.31
CA ASN A 375 13.96 -11.68 -10.82
C ASN A 375 13.98 -12.93 -9.91
N ALA A 376 14.65 -12.85 -8.76
CA ALA A 376 14.73 -13.90 -7.76
C ALA A 376 14.55 -13.29 -6.35
N PRO A 377 14.19 -14.09 -5.33
CA PRO A 377 14.16 -13.61 -3.95
C PRO A 377 15.50 -13.02 -3.53
N TYR A 378 15.48 -11.85 -2.91
CA TYR A 378 16.66 -11.14 -2.48
C TYR A 378 16.50 -10.52 -1.09
N ARG A 379 17.62 -10.21 -0.45
CA ARG A 379 17.70 -9.44 0.79
C ARG A 379 18.50 -8.18 0.52
N LEU A 380 17.91 -7.02 0.78
CA LEU A 380 18.61 -5.74 0.78
C LEU A 380 19.30 -5.56 2.12
N HIS A 381 20.61 -5.30 2.10
CA HIS A 381 21.39 -4.97 3.30
C HIS A 381 21.65 -3.47 3.45
N ARG A 382 21.70 -2.74 2.33
CA ARG A 382 21.98 -1.31 2.32
C ARG A 382 21.50 -0.67 1.03
N TYR A 383 20.91 0.52 1.13
CA TYR A 383 20.61 1.36 -0.02
C TYR A 383 20.86 2.84 0.28
N GLY A 384 21.41 3.59 -0.68
CA GLY A 384 21.49 5.05 -0.60
C GLY A 384 22.78 5.61 -1.16
N VAL A 385 23.14 6.82 -0.72
CA VAL A 385 24.23 7.62 -1.31
C VAL A 385 25.62 6.99 -1.20
N ARG A 386 25.83 6.07 -0.25
CA ARG A 386 27.08 5.31 -0.07
C ARG A 386 27.12 4.03 -0.91
N GLY A 387 26.04 3.71 -1.61
CA GLY A 387 25.91 2.56 -2.51
C GLY A 387 24.87 1.55 -2.07
N VAL A 388 24.92 0.37 -2.69
CA VAL A 388 23.91 -0.68 -2.60
C VAL A 388 24.56 -1.99 -2.19
N GLU A 389 23.97 -2.72 -1.25
CA GLU A 389 24.38 -4.07 -0.92
C GLU A 389 23.15 -4.97 -0.86
N LEU A 390 23.18 -6.07 -1.61
CA LEU A 390 22.12 -7.07 -1.62
C LEU A 390 22.65 -8.49 -1.83
N GLU A 391 21.89 -9.45 -1.31
CA GLU A 391 22.09 -10.88 -1.47
C GLU A 391 20.91 -11.49 -2.24
N VAL A 392 21.18 -12.31 -3.25
CA VAL A 392 20.17 -13.09 -3.96
C VAL A 392 20.04 -14.44 -3.26
N LEU A 393 18.89 -14.68 -2.64
CA LEU A 393 18.63 -15.81 -1.76
C LEU A 393 18.44 -17.12 -2.54
N ALA A 394 17.88 -17.04 -3.76
CA ALA A 394 17.73 -18.19 -4.65
C ALA A 394 18.25 -17.87 -6.08
N PRO A 395 19.59 -17.86 -6.29
CA PRO A 395 20.20 -17.50 -7.58
C PRO A 395 19.77 -18.37 -8.75
N VAL A 396 19.27 -17.72 -9.81
CA VAL A 396 18.90 -18.36 -11.09
C VAL A 396 20.03 -18.21 -12.12
N ARG A 397 20.06 -19.04 -13.17
CA ARG A 397 21.12 -19.03 -14.20
C ARG A 397 21.23 -17.72 -14.98
N ASP A 398 20.12 -17.00 -15.09
CA ASP A 398 20.02 -15.68 -15.71
C ASP A 398 19.52 -14.68 -14.65
N SER A 399 20.38 -14.40 -13.66
CA SER A 399 20.04 -13.46 -12.59
C SER A 399 19.92 -12.05 -13.17
N ARG A 400 18.89 -11.32 -12.76
CA ARG A 400 18.67 -9.93 -13.17
C ARG A 400 18.44 -9.08 -11.95
N VAL A 401 19.26 -8.05 -11.79
CA VAL A 401 19.13 -7.03 -10.75
C VAL A 401 19.13 -5.67 -11.42
N TRP A 402 18.09 -4.89 -11.17
CA TRP A 402 17.93 -3.53 -11.67
C TRP A 402 17.91 -2.55 -10.51
N LEU A 403 18.71 -1.49 -10.60
CA LEU A 403 18.81 -0.45 -9.57
C LEU A 403 18.26 0.84 -10.17
N LYS A 404 17.33 1.53 -9.51
CA LYS A 404 16.67 2.75 -9.99
C LYS A 404 17.62 3.94 -10.05
N ASP A 405 18.50 4.04 -9.05
CA ASP A 405 19.39 5.16 -8.82
C ASP A 405 20.86 4.75 -8.96
N GLY A 406 21.75 5.75 -9.07
CA GLY A 406 23.19 5.56 -9.13
C GLY A 406 23.73 5.16 -10.52
N PRO A 407 25.06 5.06 -10.65
CA PRO A 407 25.74 4.85 -11.93
C PRO A 407 25.55 3.44 -12.51
N LEU A 408 25.37 2.41 -11.68
CA LEU A 408 25.07 1.05 -12.14
C LEU A 408 23.55 0.89 -12.28
N ALA A 409 23.08 0.62 -13.50
CA ALA A 409 21.65 0.43 -13.77
C ALA A 409 21.23 -1.04 -13.65
N ARG A 410 22.03 -1.97 -14.18
CA ARG A 410 21.65 -3.38 -14.30
C ARG A 410 22.84 -4.32 -14.12
N VAL A 411 22.58 -5.49 -13.55
CA VAL A 411 23.46 -6.67 -13.56
C VAL A 411 22.62 -7.85 -14.04
N GLU A 412 23.02 -8.44 -15.18
CA GLU A 412 22.23 -9.45 -15.88
C GLU A 412 23.10 -10.64 -16.28
N GLY A 413 22.56 -11.86 -16.23
CA GLY A 413 23.29 -13.09 -16.52
C GLY A 413 23.89 -13.76 -15.28
N GLY A 414 24.42 -14.97 -15.47
CA GLY A 414 25.03 -15.79 -14.42
C GLY A 414 24.10 -16.11 -13.24
N ARG A 415 24.64 -16.84 -12.26
CA ARG A 415 24.03 -17.07 -10.95
C ARG A 415 24.61 -16.08 -9.95
N LEU A 416 24.09 -14.86 -9.94
CA LEU A 416 24.50 -13.83 -8.99
C LEU A 416 24.04 -14.20 -7.58
N ARG A 417 24.96 -14.19 -6.61
CA ARG A 417 24.69 -14.43 -5.18
C ARG A 417 24.72 -13.15 -4.37
N ARG A 418 25.64 -12.23 -4.66
CA ARG A 418 25.78 -10.98 -3.91
C ARG A 418 26.26 -9.86 -4.81
N LEU A 419 25.72 -8.68 -4.59
CA LEU A 419 26.14 -7.42 -5.19
C LEU A 419 26.48 -6.43 -4.08
N THR A 420 27.70 -5.91 -4.10
CA THR A 420 28.14 -4.81 -3.24
C THR A 420 28.70 -3.71 -4.11
N LEU A 421 27.96 -2.61 -4.19
CA LEU A 421 28.33 -1.36 -4.85
C LEU A 421 28.64 -0.32 -3.78
N ASN A 422 29.85 0.24 -3.81
CA ASN A 422 30.26 1.37 -2.98
C ASN A 422 30.33 2.61 -3.84
N LEU A 423 29.72 3.69 -3.36
CA LEU A 423 29.67 4.98 -4.03
C LEU A 423 30.34 6.06 -3.19
N ARG A 424 31.12 6.91 -3.86
CA ARG A 424 31.68 8.13 -3.29
C ARG A 424 31.33 9.30 -4.18
N GLN A 425 30.61 10.28 -3.63
CA GLN A 425 30.12 11.45 -4.38
C GLN A 425 29.36 11.06 -5.67
N GLY A 426 28.58 9.98 -5.63
CA GLY A 426 27.82 9.46 -6.77
C GLY A 426 28.62 8.66 -7.79
N HIS A 427 29.95 8.53 -7.63
CA HIS A 427 30.81 7.73 -8.49
C HIS A 427 31.07 6.34 -7.90
N VAL A 428 31.28 5.35 -8.78
CA VAL A 428 31.63 3.97 -8.38
C VAL A 428 33.04 3.97 -7.79
N GLU A 429 33.14 3.73 -6.48
CA GLU A 429 34.42 3.54 -5.78
C GLU A 429 34.82 2.06 -5.74
N GLY A 430 33.84 1.17 -5.66
CA GLY A 430 34.07 -0.26 -5.70
C GLY A 430 32.83 -1.05 -6.09
N LEU A 431 33.03 -2.09 -6.89
CA LEU A 431 31.99 -3.05 -7.26
C LEU A 431 32.49 -4.46 -7.04
N ARG A 432 31.83 -5.20 -6.16
CA ARG A 432 32.08 -6.62 -5.90
C ARG A 432 30.82 -7.41 -6.24
N LEU A 433 31.00 -8.44 -7.05
CA LEU A 433 29.96 -9.37 -7.45
C LEU A 433 30.42 -10.78 -7.08
N GLU A 434 29.55 -11.56 -6.44
CA GLU A 434 29.81 -12.95 -6.10
C GLU A 434 28.79 -13.84 -6.79
N GLY A 435 29.22 -14.98 -7.31
CA GLY A 435 28.34 -15.92 -8.00
C GLY A 435 29.08 -16.78 -9.02
N GLU A 436 28.35 -17.31 -9.99
CA GLU A 436 28.89 -18.23 -11.02
C GLU A 436 28.47 -17.79 -12.42
N GLY A 437 29.36 -17.93 -13.40
CA GLY A 437 29.09 -17.59 -14.80
C GLY A 437 29.50 -16.17 -15.19
N GLU A 438 29.02 -15.72 -16.34
CA GLU A 438 29.28 -14.36 -16.86
C GLU A 438 28.08 -13.45 -16.61
N VAL A 439 28.38 -12.20 -16.27
CA VAL A 439 27.39 -11.12 -16.10
C VAL A 439 27.68 -9.98 -17.06
N VAL A 440 26.61 -9.31 -17.48
CA VAL A 440 26.61 -8.03 -18.18
C VAL A 440 26.21 -6.95 -17.20
N LEU A 441 27.07 -5.94 -17.06
CA LEU A 441 26.83 -4.75 -16.27
C LEU A 441 26.41 -3.64 -17.20
N THR A 442 25.33 -2.93 -16.88
CA THR A 442 24.89 -1.77 -17.65
C THR A 442 24.97 -0.53 -16.78
N TYR A 443 25.72 0.48 -17.23
CA TYR A 443 25.92 1.74 -16.52
C TYR A 443 25.11 2.88 -17.14
N ARG A 444 24.65 3.81 -16.30
CA ARG A 444 24.04 5.08 -16.71
C ARG A 444 25.13 6.06 -17.11
N HIS A 445 24.90 6.84 -18.17
CA HIS A 445 25.76 7.98 -18.48
C HIS A 445 25.61 9.10 -17.43
N PRO A 446 26.72 9.62 -16.86
CA PRO A 446 26.66 10.82 -16.03
C PRO A 446 26.13 12.01 -16.87
N GLY A 447 25.04 12.62 -16.45
CA GLY A 447 24.55 13.91 -16.99
C GLY A 447 23.82 13.89 -18.35
N ARG A 448 23.56 12.72 -18.96
CA ARG A 448 22.84 12.63 -20.25
C ARG A 448 21.91 11.41 -20.29
N PRO A 449 20.66 11.51 -19.79
CA PRO A 449 19.72 10.39 -19.74
C PRO A 449 19.24 9.88 -21.12
N ARG A 450 19.52 10.61 -22.21
CA ARG A 450 19.14 10.25 -23.59
C ARG A 450 20.25 9.54 -24.39
N LEU A 451 21.45 9.33 -23.84
CA LEU A 451 22.53 8.58 -24.53
C LEU A 451 22.46 7.08 -24.21
N ALA A 452 22.89 6.26 -25.18
CA ALA A 452 22.94 4.80 -25.06
C ALA A 452 23.78 4.37 -23.85
N SER A 453 23.25 3.46 -23.02
CA SER A 453 23.96 2.91 -21.87
C SER A 453 25.23 2.15 -22.28
N VAL A 454 26.26 2.19 -21.44
CA VAL A 454 27.50 1.42 -21.66
C VAL A 454 27.38 0.08 -20.95
N SER A 455 27.63 -1.02 -21.67
CA SER A 455 27.62 -2.37 -21.13
C SER A 455 29.03 -2.98 -21.07
N GLU A 456 29.36 -3.65 -19.96
CA GLU A 456 30.63 -4.34 -19.71
C GLU A 456 30.35 -5.81 -19.34
N ARG A 457 31.15 -6.75 -19.86
CA ARG A 457 31.09 -8.16 -19.45
C ARG A 457 32.09 -8.44 -18.33
N ARG A 458 31.66 -9.15 -17.28
CA ARG A 458 32.54 -9.64 -16.22
C ARG A 458 32.28 -11.11 -15.91
N ARG A 459 33.35 -11.84 -15.60
CA ARG A 459 33.26 -13.21 -15.10
C ARG A 459 33.14 -13.18 -13.58
N LEU A 460 32.12 -13.85 -13.04
CA LEU A 460 31.95 -13.95 -11.59
C LEU A 460 32.97 -14.92 -10.99
N PRO A 461 33.64 -14.54 -9.89
CA PRO A 461 34.59 -15.43 -9.22
C PRO A 461 33.86 -16.60 -8.55
N LEU A 462 34.27 -17.83 -8.89
CA LEU A 462 33.82 -19.05 -8.20
C LEU A 462 34.31 -19.03 -6.74
N ARG A 463 33.41 -18.82 -5.78
CA ARG A 463 33.66 -19.17 -4.37
C ARG A 463 32.87 -20.42 -4.01
N LEU A 464 33.60 -21.53 -3.90
CA LEU A 464 33.10 -22.74 -3.24
C LEU A 464 32.92 -22.43 -1.76
N SER A 465 31.68 -22.37 -1.30
CA SER A 465 31.34 -22.39 0.12
C SER A 465 31.80 -23.73 0.69
N ARG A 466 33.00 -23.80 1.28
CA ARG A 466 33.39 -24.93 2.14
C ARG A 466 32.58 -24.82 3.43
N GLN A 467 31.45 -25.52 3.51
CA GLN A 467 30.95 -25.94 4.82
C GLN A 467 31.97 -26.91 5.40
N PRO A 468 32.51 -26.70 6.61
CA PRO A 468 33.33 -27.71 7.26
C PRO A 468 32.45 -28.95 7.49
N PRO A 469 32.97 -30.18 7.24
CA PRO A 469 32.21 -31.38 7.52
C PRO A 469 31.84 -31.43 9.01
N PRO A 470 30.68 -32.01 9.37
CA PRO A 470 30.33 -32.23 10.77
C PRO A 470 31.45 -33.05 11.42
N ARG A 471 31.98 -32.57 12.55
CA ARG A 471 32.95 -33.31 13.35
C ARG A 471 32.30 -34.64 13.73
N ALA A 472 32.82 -35.73 13.17
CA ALA A 472 32.52 -37.06 13.66
C ALA A 472 32.99 -37.15 15.11
N SER A 473 32.06 -37.39 16.03
CA SER A 473 32.38 -37.78 17.40
C SER A 473 32.99 -39.19 17.35
N SER A 474 34.31 -39.26 17.44
CA SER A 474 35.01 -40.50 17.74
C SER A 474 34.77 -40.83 19.22
N GLY A 475 33.74 -41.61 19.49
CA GLY A 475 33.68 -42.42 20.70
C GLY A 475 34.53 -43.67 20.50
N SER A 476 35.39 -43.98 21.48
CA SER A 476 35.84 -45.33 21.88
C SER A 476 36.84 -45.20 23.04
N PRO A 477 37.02 -46.25 23.86
CA PRO A 477 36.31 -47.53 23.91
C PRO A 477 35.19 -47.58 24.95
#